data_AF-A0A9R1W9C3-F1
#
_entry.id   AF-A0A9R1W9C3-F1
#
_cell.length_a   1.000
_cell.length_b   1.000
_cell.length_c   1.000
_cell.angle_alpha   90.00
_cell.angle_beta   90.00
_cell.angle_gamma   90.00
#
_symmetry.space_group_name_H-M   'P 1'
#
loop_
_entity.id
_entity.type
_entity.pdbx_description
1 polymer ?
#
loop_
_entity_poly.entity_id
_entity_poly.type
_entity_poly.pdbx_seq_one_letter_code
_entity_poly.pdbx_strand_id
1 'polypeptide(L)'
;MRKPKYHEKKLLKKVNFLEWKRDGGHIEAHVMHRYHVTVRDNYKKFLHLLLNPAIYLGLKMLKCIYNMGMIPSQKSLALCDQQ
;
A
#
# COMPACT_ATOMS: atom_id res chain seq x y z
N MET A 1 -12.97 5.36 21.47
CA MET A 1 -14.06 4.38 21.30
C MET A 1 -14.17 3.53 22.56
N ARG A 2 -15.38 3.26 23.07
CA ARG A 2 -15.55 2.47 24.30
C ARG A 2 -15.14 1.01 24.06
N LYS A 3 -14.43 0.40 25.02
CA LYS A 3 -14.11 -1.04 24.96
C LYS A 3 -15.38 -1.87 25.24
N PRO A 4 -15.72 -2.87 24.39
CA PRO A 4 -16.91 -3.70 24.60
C PRO A 4 -16.72 -4.64 25.80
N LYS A 5 -17.82 -4.92 26.51
CA LYS A 5 -17.82 -5.90 27.61
C LYS A 5 -17.67 -7.32 27.07
N TYR A 6 -17.34 -8.28 27.93
CA TYR A 6 -17.12 -9.68 27.52
C TYR A 6 -18.30 -10.28 26.72
N HIS A 7 -19.53 -10.08 27.19
CA HIS A 7 -20.73 -10.57 26.51
C HIS A 7 -20.95 -9.90 25.14
N GLU A 8 -20.67 -8.60 25.03
CA GLU A 8 -20.73 -7.85 23.78
C GLU A 8 -19.68 -8.37 22.79
N LYS A 9 -18.45 -8.63 23.26
CA LYS A 9 -17.37 -9.20 22.43
C LYS A 9 -17.71 -10.61 21.93
N LYS A 10 -18.44 -11.40 22.73
CA LYS A 10 -18.90 -12.75 22.33
C LYS A 10 -19.92 -12.69 21.19
N LEU A 11 -20.76 -11.66 21.15
CA LEU A 11 -21.71 -11.41 20.06
C LEU A 11 -21.02 -10.80 18.83
N LEU A 12 -20.07 -9.90 19.03
CA LEU A 12 -19.41 -9.10 17.99
C LEU A 12 -18.09 -9.71 17.48
N LYS A 13 -18.00 -11.04 17.37
CA LYS A 13 -16.74 -11.72 16.99
C LYS A 13 -16.25 -11.41 15.57
N LYS A 14 -17.16 -11.15 14.63
CA LYS A 14 -16.83 -10.83 13.22
C LYS A 14 -16.79 -9.33 12.95
N VAL A 15 -17.17 -8.51 13.93
CA VAL A 15 -17.34 -7.07 13.75
C VAL A 15 -16.07 -6.37 14.22
N ASN A 16 -15.26 -5.94 13.26
CA ASN A 16 -14.19 -4.97 13.48
C ASN A 16 -14.62 -3.66 12.81
N PHE A 17 -14.66 -2.58 13.58
CA PHE A 17 -15.10 -1.27 13.09
C PHE A 17 -13.99 -0.50 12.35
N LEU A 18 -12.72 -0.90 12.56
CA LEU A 18 -11.55 -0.22 12.00
C LEU A 18 -11.01 -0.93 10.76
N GLU A 19 -11.04 -2.26 10.75
CA GLU A 19 -10.47 -3.07 9.66
C GLU A 19 -11.55 -3.89 8.97
N TRP A 20 -11.66 -3.71 7.65
CA TRP A 20 -12.55 -4.51 6.80
C TRP A 20 -11.73 -5.44 5.91
N LYS A 21 -12.24 -6.66 5.69
CA LYS A 21 -11.53 -7.66 4.86
C LYS A 21 -11.25 -7.21 3.43
N ARG A 22 -12.11 -6.36 2.87
CA ARG A 22 -11.98 -5.82 1.51
C ARG A 22 -10.78 -4.88 1.38
N ASP A 23 -10.42 -4.18 2.45
CA ASP A 23 -9.41 -3.13 2.39
C ASP A 23 -7.99 -3.71 2.32
N GLY A 24 -7.81 -5.03 2.52
CA GLY A 24 -6.50 -5.67 2.49
C GLY A 24 -5.57 -5.17 3.61
N GLY A 25 -6.13 -4.54 4.65
CA GLY A 25 -5.40 -3.91 5.76
C GLY A 25 -5.14 -2.41 5.54
N HIS A 26 -4.26 -1.84 6.35
CA HIS A 26 -3.92 -0.41 6.31
C HIS A 26 -2.68 -0.10 5.46
N ILE A 27 -2.37 -0.95 4.48
CA ILE A 27 -1.14 -0.83 3.66
C ILE A 27 -1.15 0.47 2.87
N GLU A 28 -2.28 0.83 2.24
CA GLU A 28 -2.44 2.08 1.50
C GLU A 28 -2.13 3.30 2.39
N ALA A 29 -2.74 3.36 3.58
CA ALA A 29 -2.51 4.46 4.53
C ALA A 29 -1.06 4.51 5.05
N HIS A 30 -0.46 3.35 5.32
CA HIS A 30 0.92 3.24 5.78
C HIS A 30 1.93 3.70 4.72
N VAL A 31 1.71 3.32 3.46
CA VAL A 31 2.52 3.76 2.31
C VAL A 31 2.34 5.25 2.08
N MET A 32 1.10 5.76 2.10
CA MET A 32 0.83 7.19 1.96
C MET A 32 1.53 8.02 3.03
N HIS A 33 1.52 7.55 4.29
CA HIS A 33 2.20 8.23 5.39
C HIS A 33 3.72 8.19 5.23
N ARG A 34 4.30 7.03 4.92
CA ARG A 34 5.75 6.87 4.74
C ARG A 34 6.32 7.77 3.64
N TYR A 35 5.59 7.90 2.52
CA TYR A 35 6.04 8.64 1.34
C TYR A 35 5.37 9.99 1.16
N HIS A 36 4.62 10.47 2.16
CA HIS A 36 3.92 11.75 2.13
C HIS A 36 3.10 11.97 0.84
N VAL A 37 2.39 10.93 0.40
CA VAL A 37 1.56 11.00 -0.80
C VAL A 37 0.34 11.87 -0.48
N THR A 38 0.28 13.05 -1.08
CA THR A 38 -0.74 14.08 -0.78
C THR A 38 -2.13 13.70 -1.30
N VAL A 39 -2.22 13.11 -2.50
CA VAL A 39 -3.49 12.75 -3.14
C VAL A 39 -3.77 11.26 -2.97
N ARG A 40 -4.91 10.92 -2.36
CA ARG A 40 -5.31 9.53 -2.09
C ARG A 40 -5.36 8.66 -3.36
N ASP A 41 -5.85 9.20 -4.46
CA ASP A 41 -5.97 8.46 -5.72
C ASP A 41 -4.63 8.09 -6.36
N ASN A 42 -3.53 8.72 -5.94
CA ASN A 42 -2.22 8.45 -6.53
C ASN A 42 -1.78 7.01 -6.25
N TYR A 43 -2.03 6.48 -5.06
CA TYR A 43 -1.68 5.10 -4.72
C TYR A 43 -2.35 4.11 -5.67
N LYS A 44 -3.67 4.26 -5.89
CA LYS A 44 -4.44 3.41 -6.78
C LYS A 44 -4.00 3.55 -8.24
N LYS A 45 -3.68 4.76 -8.69
CA LYS A 45 -3.14 5.01 -10.04
C LYS A 45 -1.77 4.33 -10.22
N PHE A 46 -0.87 4.44 -9.24
CA PHE A 46 0.43 3.76 -9.29
C PHE A 46 0.27 2.24 -9.31
N LEU A 47 -0.60 1.69 -8.47
CA LEU A 47 -0.89 0.26 -8.46
C LEU A 47 -1.46 -0.22 -9.81
N HIS A 48 -2.40 0.54 -10.38
CA HIS A 48 -2.99 0.22 -11.68
C HIS A 48 -1.96 0.27 -12.81
N LEU A 49 -1.03 1.22 -12.77
CA LEU A 49 0.07 1.34 -13.73
C LEU A 49 1.11 0.21 -13.58
N LEU A 50 1.37 -0.25 -12.35
CA LEU A 50 2.28 -1.36 -12.07
C LEU A 50 1.70 -2.72 -12.49
N LEU A 51 0.39 -2.92 -12.27
CA LEU A 51 -0.29 -4.19 -12.58
C LEU A 51 -0.66 -4.34 -14.06
N ASN A 52 -0.73 -3.24 -14.82
CA ASN A 52 -0.89 -3.26 -16.28
C ASN A 52 0.41 -2.84 -16.98
N PRO A 53 1.39 -3.76 -17.11
CA PRO A 53 2.71 -3.46 -17.66
C PRO A 53 2.72 -3.07 -19.14
N ALA A 54 1.58 -3.13 -19.83
CA ALA A 54 1.46 -2.83 -21.25
C ALA A 54 1.67 -1.35 -21.61
N ILE A 55 1.64 -0.41 -20.65
CA ILE A 55 1.47 1.03 -20.97
C ILE A 55 2.68 1.92 -20.67
N TYR A 56 3.71 1.52 -19.91
CA TYR A 56 4.88 2.39 -19.73
C TYR A 56 6.19 1.62 -19.58
N LEU A 57 7.06 1.80 -20.58
CA LEU A 57 8.48 1.48 -20.62
C LEU A 57 9.12 1.43 -19.21
N GLY A 58 9.48 0.23 -18.73
CA GLY A 58 9.83 -0.04 -17.33
C GLY A 58 10.92 0.88 -16.73
N LEU A 59 11.77 1.48 -17.57
CA LEU A 59 12.82 2.42 -17.15
C LEU A 59 12.27 3.71 -16.51
N LYS A 60 11.16 4.27 -16.99
CA LYS A 60 10.59 5.50 -16.42
C LYS A 60 9.92 5.23 -15.06
N MET A 61 9.35 4.05 -14.90
CA MET A 61 8.74 3.60 -13.64
C MET A 61 9.80 3.34 -12.57
N LEU A 62 10.85 2.57 -12.88
CA LEU A 62 11.97 2.34 -11.94
C LEU A 62 12.61 3.65 -11.46
N LYS A 63 12.76 4.63 -12.36
CA LYS A 63 13.25 5.97 -12.01
C LYS A 63 12.33 6.70 -11.02
N CYS A 64 11.02 6.70 -11.26
CA CYS A 64 10.05 7.32 -10.34
C CYS A 64 10.04 6.65 -8.98
N ILE A 65 10.07 5.31 -8.93
CA ILE A 65 9.98 4.54 -7.69
C ILE A 65 11.27 4.68 -6.85
N TYR A 66 12.44 4.77 -7.51
CA TYR A 66 13.70 5.15 -6.86
C TYR A 66 13.69 6.59 -6.34
N ASN A 67 13.21 7.55 -7.14
CA ASN A 67 13.14 8.96 -6.72
C ASN A 67 12.19 9.16 -5.53
N MET A 68 11.19 8.29 -5.37
CA MET A 68 10.31 8.23 -4.20
C MET A 68 10.95 7.49 -3.00
N GLY A 69 12.11 6.86 -3.16
CA GLY A 69 12.82 6.14 -2.11
C GLY A 69 12.22 4.78 -1.74
N MET A 70 11.42 4.18 -2.63
CA MET A 70 10.84 2.84 -2.38
C MET A 70 11.78 1.71 -2.77
N ILE A 71 12.75 1.98 -3.66
CA ILE A 71 13.68 1.01 -4.23
C ILE A 71 15.08 1.63 -4.20
N PRO A 72 16.12 0.92 -3.72
CA PRO A 72 17.50 1.39 -3.63
C PRO A 72 18.24 1.45 -4.98
N SER A 73 17.69 0.86 -6.05
CA SER A 73 18.30 0.76 -7.37
C SER A 73 17.39 1.26 -8.49
N GLN A 74 17.95 2.02 -9.43
CA GLN A 74 17.23 2.44 -10.64
C GLN A 74 17.29 1.39 -11.77
N LYS A 75 18.08 0.32 -11.61
CA LYS A 75 18.50 -0.55 -12.72
C LYS A 75 17.62 -1.78 -12.90
N SER A 76 17.25 -2.46 -11.82
CA SER A 76 16.33 -3.60 -11.87
C SER A 76 15.74 -3.88 -10.48
N LEU A 77 14.52 -4.43 -10.45
CA LEU A 77 13.86 -4.86 -9.22
C LEU A 77 14.55 -6.09 -8.59
N ALA A 78 15.16 -6.96 -9.40
CA ALA A 78 15.87 -8.15 -8.92
C ALA A 78 17.08 -7.82 -8.02
N LEU A 79 17.64 -6.62 -8.13
CA LEU A 79 18.74 -6.16 -7.27
C LEU A 79 18.27 -5.72 -5.88
N CYS A 80 16.96 -5.57 -5.65
CA CYS A 80 16.42 -5.16 -4.35
C CYS A 80 16.33 -6.31 -3.34
N ASP A 81 16.17 -7.55 -3.82
CA ASP A 81 16.07 -8.73 -2.96
C ASP A 81 17.44 -9.19 -2.43
N GLN A 82 18.54 -8.59 -2.91
CA GLN A 82 19.91 -8.94 -2.52
C GLN A 82 20.50 -8.02 -1.42
N GLN A 83 19.67 -7.23 -0.72
CA GLN A 83 20.10 -6.34 0.37
C GLN A 83 19.53 -6.74 1.73
#